data_AF-A0A6N2DZ66-F1
#
_entry.id   AF-A0A6N2DZ66-F1
#
_cell.length_a   1.000
_cell.length_b   1.000
_cell.length_c   1.000
_cell.angle_alpha   90.00
_cell.angle_beta   90.00
_cell.angle_gamma   90.00
#
_symmetry.space_group_name_H-M   'P 1'
#
loop_
_entity.id
_entity.type
_entity.pdbx_description
1 polymer ?
#
loop_
_entity_poly.entity_id
_entity_poly.type
_entity_poly.pdbx_seq_one_letter_code
_entity_poly.pdbx_strand_id
1 'polypeptide(L)'
;MTIVPAERVVRQRSVTAADQWTESLRMFPGELADVSVSGSFTATVRLERRLFGAQAWGLVKEYSEAEEDVLEAGGIQDVRIGVASGGFTSGPVLVVVAKG
;
A
#
# COMPACT_ATOMS: atom_id res chain seq x y z
N MET A 1 -11.79 6.03 -12.63
CA MET A 1 -10.77 5.00 -12.35
C MET A 1 -9.57 5.32 -13.22
N THR A 2 -8.62 6.08 -12.68
CA THR A 2 -7.43 6.50 -13.43
C THR A 2 -6.39 5.42 -13.23
N ILE A 3 -6.30 4.49 -14.17
CA ILE A 3 -5.20 3.53 -14.23
C ILE A 3 -3.96 4.37 -14.48
N VAL A 4 -3.06 4.47 -13.51
CA VAL A 4 -1.80 5.17 -13.72
C VAL A 4 -1.03 4.40 -14.81
N PRO A 5 -0.66 5.05 -15.93
CA PRO A 5 0.13 4.41 -16.97
C PRO A 5 1.41 3.85 -16.36
N ALA A 6 1.84 2.65 -16.75
CA ALA A 6 3.06 2.00 -16.24
C ALA A 6 4.31 2.90 -16.34
N GLU A 7 4.30 3.87 -17.27
CA GLU A 7 5.34 4.88 -17.49
C GLU A 7 5.47 5.93 -16.36
N ARG A 8 4.47 6.03 -15.48
CA ARG A 8 4.46 6.93 -14.31
C ARG A 8 4.76 6.23 -12.98
N VAL A 9 4.95 4.91 -13.00
CA VAL A 9 5.32 4.14 -11.80
C VAL A 9 6.74 4.50 -11.41
N VAL A 10 6.87 5.23 -10.30
CA VAL A 10 8.19 5.64 -9.80
C VAL A 10 8.73 4.59 -8.84
N ARG A 11 7.87 4.03 -7.99
CA ARG A 11 8.25 3.09 -6.94
C ARG A 11 7.15 2.06 -6.70
N GLN A 12 7.51 0.78 -6.62
CA GLN A 12 6.59 -0.32 -6.33
C GLN A 12 7.13 -1.22 -5.23
N ARG A 13 6.23 -1.72 -4.38
CA ARG A 13 6.51 -2.78 -3.40
C ARG A 13 5.38 -3.80 -3.40
N SER A 14 5.72 -5.05 -3.08
CA SER A 14 4.74 -6.11 -2.91
C SER A 14 5.05 -7.01 -1.73
N VAL A 15 4.01 -7.59 -1.14
CA VAL A 15 4.10 -8.63 -0.12
C VAL A 15 3.26 -9.84 -0.55
N THR A 16 3.76 -11.05 -0.29
CA THR A 16 3.14 -12.32 -0.73
C THR A 16 3.07 -13.36 0.39
N ALA A 17 3.34 -12.96 1.62
CA ALA A 17 3.33 -13.85 2.78
C ALA A 17 2.71 -13.16 4.00
N ALA A 18 2.14 -13.97 4.88
CA ALA A 18 1.59 -13.51 6.16
C ALA A 18 2.70 -12.99 7.09
N ASP A 19 2.32 -12.14 8.04
CA ASP A 19 3.21 -11.55 9.07
C ASP A 19 4.40 -10.79 8.49
N GLN A 20 4.24 -10.25 7.27
CA GLN A 20 5.25 -9.46 6.59
C GLN A 20 4.70 -8.09 6.22
N TRP A 21 5.61 -7.11 6.24
CA TRP A 21 5.38 -5.75 5.79
C TRP A 21 6.33 -5.43 4.65
N THR A 22 5.87 -4.64 3.70
CA THR A 22 6.77 -4.04 2.73
C THR A 22 7.70 -3.04 3.40
N GLU A 23 8.83 -2.78 2.74
CA GLU A 23 9.55 -1.54 2.99
C GLU A 23 8.62 -0.32 2.80
N SER A 24 8.93 0.76 3.50
CA SER A 24 8.18 2.00 3.35
C SER A 24 8.50 2.72 2.05
N LEU A 25 7.46 3.23 1.39
CA LEU A 25 7.56 4.15 0.26
C LEU A 25 7.32 5.58 0.73
N ARG A 26 8.29 6.46 0.55
CA ARG A 26 8.14 7.89 0.83
C ARG A 26 7.35 8.57 -0.27
N MET A 27 6.27 9.24 0.07
CA MET A 27 5.48 10.08 -0.81
C MET A 27 5.73 11.56 -0.52
N PHE A 28 5.68 12.38 -1.56
CA PHE A 28 5.71 13.84 -1.51
C PHE A 28 4.32 14.43 -1.80
N PRO A 29 4.07 15.70 -1.43
CA PRO A 29 2.78 16.34 -1.70
C PRO A 29 2.41 16.27 -3.19
N GLY A 30 1.18 15.85 -3.49
CA GLY A 30 0.66 15.68 -4.86
C GLY A 30 1.02 14.34 -5.53
N GLU A 31 1.77 13.46 -4.88
CA GLU A 31 1.94 12.08 -5.35
C GLU A 31 0.73 11.21 -5.00
N LEU A 32 0.46 10.23 -5.86
CA LEU A 32 -0.60 9.24 -5.67
C LEU A 32 0.02 7.87 -5.41
N ALA A 33 -0.60 7.09 -4.53
CA ALA A 33 -0.30 5.69 -4.32
C ALA A 33 -1.50 4.84 -4.74
N ASP A 34 -1.33 4.07 -5.81
CA ASP A 34 -2.27 3.02 -6.17
C ASP A 34 -1.97 1.78 -5.33
N VAL A 35 -2.99 1.32 -4.62
CA VAL A 35 -2.95 0.11 -3.81
C VAL A 35 -3.77 -0.94 -4.51
N SER A 36 -3.17 -2.09 -4.77
CA SER A 36 -3.84 -3.22 -5.41
C SER A 36 -3.68 -4.44 -4.52
N VAL A 37 -4.77 -4.84 -3.87
CA VAL A 37 -4.85 -6.06 -3.09
C VAL A 37 -5.52 -7.12 -3.96
N SER A 38 -4.78 -8.16 -4.32
CA SER A 38 -5.26 -9.19 -5.23
C SER A 38 -5.05 -10.60 -4.69
N GLY A 39 -5.77 -11.57 -5.24
CA GLY A 39 -5.71 -12.96 -4.85
C GLY A 39 -6.76 -13.34 -3.79
N SER A 40 -6.68 -14.60 -3.34
CA SER A 40 -7.55 -15.16 -2.31
C SER A 40 -6.76 -15.30 -1.02
N PHE A 41 -7.23 -14.66 0.04
CA PHE A 41 -6.59 -14.71 1.35
C PHE A 41 -7.66 -14.68 2.45
N THR A 42 -7.39 -15.34 3.57
CA THR A 42 -8.19 -15.23 4.81
C THR A 42 -7.53 -14.29 5.82
N ALA A 43 -6.50 -13.57 5.37
CA ALA A 43 -5.69 -12.68 6.16
C ALA A 43 -6.18 -11.23 6.09
N THR A 44 -5.91 -10.43 7.13
CA THR A 44 -6.17 -9.00 7.09
C THR A 44 -4.96 -8.26 6.53
N VAL A 45 -5.12 -7.64 5.36
CA VAL A 45 -4.12 -6.74 4.80
C VAL A 45 -4.33 -5.35 5.37
N ARG A 46 -3.26 -4.65 5.73
CA ARG A 46 -3.33 -3.28 6.28
C ARG A 46 -2.46 -2.34 5.46
N LEU A 47 -3.05 -1.25 5.02
CA LEU A 47 -2.33 -0.07 4.54
C LEU A 47 -2.10 0.86 5.71
N GLU A 48 -0.85 1.20 5.96
CA GLU A 48 -0.46 2.14 7.01
C GLU A 48 0.32 3.31 6.42
N ARG A 49 0.21 4.46 7.08
CA ARG A 49 0.99 5.65 6.77
C ARG A 49 1.65 6.21 8.02
N ARG A 50 2.77 6.89 7.83
CA ARG A 50 3.46 7.67 8.86
C ARG A 50 3.76 9.05 8.30
N LEU A 51 3.18 10.07 8.90
CA LEU A 51 3.42 11.46 8.51
C LEU A 51 4.85 11.87 8.83
N PHE A 52 5.42 12.80 8.05
CA PHE A 52 6.76 13.30 8.32
C PHE A 52 6.87 13.89 9.74
N GLY A 53 7.87 13.44 10.50
CA GLY A 53 8.07 13.80 11.90
C GLY A 53 7.26 12.96 12.91
N ALA A 54 6.29 12.16 12.46
CA ALA A 54 5.59 11.22 13.33
C ALA A 54 6.45 9.97 13.60
N GLN A 55 6.39 9.47 14.83
CA GLN A 55 7.11 8.25 15.24
C GLN A 55 6.29 6.98 14.99
N ALA A 56 4.97 7.06 15.09
CA ALA A 56 4.07 5.92 14.97
C ALA A 56 3.47 5.78 13.57
N TRP A 57 3.23 4.53 13.15
CA TRP A 57 2.41 4.20 12.00
C TRP A 57 0.93 4.31 12.36
N GLY A 58 0.15 4.94 11.49
CA GLY A 58 -1.31 5.02 11.60
C GLY A 58 -1.97 4.16 10.54
N LEU A 59 -3.00 3.42 10.93
CA LEU A 59 -3.83 2.66 10.02
C LEU A 59 -4.56 3.61 9.06
N VAL A 60 -4.44 3.35 7.76
CA VAL A 60 -5.22 4.02 6.71
C VAL A 60 -6.45 3.20 6.40
N LYS A 61 -6.24 1.91 6.10
CA LYS A 61 -7.31 0.98 5.69
C LYS A 61 -6.92 -0.47 5.94
N GLU A 62 -7.93 -1.29 6.19
CA GLU A 62 -7.81 -2.75 6.21
C GLU A 62 -8.57 -3.35 5.03
N TYR A 63 -8.02 -4.42 4.46
CA TYR A 63 -8.64 -5.17 3.38
C TYR A 63 -8.81 -6.62 3.84
N SER A 64 -10.05 -7.11 3.75
CA SER A 64 -10.42 -8.51 4.01
C SER A 64 -10.70 -9.29 2.73
N GLU A 65 -10.69 -8.61 1.59
CA GLU A 65 -10.90 -9.16 0.25
C GLU A 65 -10.13 -8.37 -0.80
N ALA A 66 -10.08 -8.87 -2.03
CA ALA A 66 -9.38 -8.21 -3.12
C ALA A 66 -10.03 -6.85 -3.44
N GLU A 67 -9.23 -5.79 -3.47
CA GLU A 67 -9.69 -4.42 -3.64
C GLU A 67 -8.57 -3.55 -4.23
N GLU A 68 -8.95 -2.55 -5.01
CA GLU A 68 -8.07 -1.48 -5.50
C GLU A 68 -8.43 -0.16 -4.83
N ASP A 69 -7.42 0.63 -4.46
CA ASP A 69 -7.61 1.92 -3.80
C ASP A 69 -6.56 2.94 -4.25
N VAL A 70 -6.84 4.22 -4.06
CA VAL A 70 -5.91 5.31 -4.38
C VAL A 70 -5.76 6.20 -3.16
N LEU A 71 -4.54 6.32 -2.68
CA LEU A 71 -4.17 7.22 -1.60
C LEU A 71 -3.41 8.43 -2.16
N GLU A 72 -3.95 9.62 -1.94
CA GLU A 72 -3.26 10.88 -2.25
C GLU A 72 -2.39 11.36 -1.08
N ALA A 73 -1.20 11.85 -1.39
CA ALA A 73 -0.34 12.53 -0.42
C ALA A 73 -0.65 14.02 -0.32
N GLY A 74 -1.36 14.41 0.74
CA GLY A 74 -1.53 15.81 1.14
C GLY A 74 -0.29 16.44 1.80
N GLY A 75 0.77 15.67 2.00
CA GLY A 75 1.98 16.06 2.72
C GLY A 75 3.09 15.01 2.55
N ILE A 76 4.30 15.29 3.05
CA ILE A 76 5.36 14.28 3.09
C ILE A 76 4.94 13.17 4.07
N GLN A 77 4.88 11.94 3.58
CA GLN A 77 4.51 10.77 4.37
C GLN A 77 5.22 9.52 3.87
N ASP A 78 5.41 8.55 4.73
CA ASP A 78 5.83 7.21 4.36
C ASP A 78 4.59 6.29 4.37
N VAL A 79 4.44 5.42 3.36
CA VAL A 79 3.36 4.43 3.28
C VAL A 79 3.93 3.03 3.20
N ARG A 80 3.23 2.06 3.77
CA ARG A 80 3.58 0.63 3.67
C ARG A 80 2.32 -0.21 3.67
N ILE A 81 2.43 -1.40 3.10
CA ILE A 81 1.37 -2.40 3.16
C ILE A 81 1.91 -3.67 3.80
N GLY A 82 1.07 -4.36 4.55
CA GLY A 82 1.46 -5.60 5.20
C GLY A 82 0.28 -6.51 5.42
N VAL A 83 0.57 -7.79 5.64
CA VAL A 83 -0.40 -8.81 6.01
C VAL A 83 -0.28 -9.00 7.51
N ALA A 84 -1.23 -8.46 8.26
CA ALA A 84 -1.10 -8.32 9.71
C ALA A 84 -1.35 -9.62 10.48
N SER A 85 -2.17 -10.52 9.96
CA SER A 85 -2.40 -11.87 10.48
C SER A 85 -3.27 -12.69 9.52
N GLY A 86 -3.14 -14.01 9.55
CA GLY A 86 -4.03 -14.96 8.86
C GLY A 86 -3.37 -15.75 7.72
N GLY A 87 -4.16 -16.59 7.04
CA GLY A 87 -3.68 -17.45 5.96
C GLY A 87 -3.60 -16.69 4.63
N PHE A 88 -2.39 -16.39 4.17
CA PHE A 88 -2.19 -15.91 2.81
C PHE A 88 -2.10 -17.11 1.86
N THR A 89 -3.14 -17.35 1.04
CA THR A 89 -3.18 -18.53 0.16
C THR A 89 -2.45 -18.27 -1.15
N SER A 90 -2.73 -17.15 -1.84
CA SER A 90 -2.00 -16.75 -3.05
C SER A 90 -2.33 -15.31 -3.47
N GLY A 91 -1.43 -14.70 -4.25
CA GLY A 91 -1.62 -13.39 -4.87
C GLY A 91 -0.55 -12.36 -4.46
N PRO A 92 -0.29 -11.32 -5.25
CA PRO A 92 0.50 -10.18 -4.79
C PRO A 92 -0.40 -9.10 -4.18
N VAL A 93 0.02 -8.58 -3.04
CA VAL A 93 -0.47 -7.30 -2.52
C VAL A 93 0.54 -6.24 -2.93
N LEU A 94 0.10 -5.21 -3.65
CA LEU A 94 0.97 -4.21 -4.24
C LEU A 94 0.62 -2.80 -3.75
N VAL A 95 1.66 -1.99 -3.58
CA VAL A 95 1.55 -0.54 -3.49
C VAL A 95 2.49 0.10 -4.50
N VAL A 96 1.95 1.00 -5.31
CA VAL A 96 2.61 1.66 -6.43
C VAL A 96 2.48 3.16 -6.23
N VAL A 97 3.60 3.88 -6.16
CA VAL A 97 3.60 5.34 -6.07
C VAL A 97 3.94 5.94 -7.43
N ALA A 98 3.10 6.86 -7.87
CA ALA A 98 3.26 7.61 -9.10
C ALA A 98 3.26 9.11 -8.87
N LYS A 99 3.98 9.83 -9.74
CA LYS A 99 3.91 11.29 -9.77
C LYS A 99 2.63 11.74 -10.48
N GLY A 100 1.88 12.62 -9.82
CA GLY A 100 0.80 13.40 -10.42
C GLY A 100 1.29 14.23 -11.59
#